data_AF-A0A2E5XFM6-F1
#
_entry.id   AF-A0A2E5XFM6-F1
#
_cell.length_a   1.000
_cell.length_b   1.000
_cell.length_c   1.000
_cell.angle_alpha   90.00
_cell.angle_beta   90.00
_cell.angle_gamma   90.00
#
_symmetry.space_group_name_H-M   'P 1'
#
loop_
_entity.id
_entity.type
_entity.pdbx_description
1 polymer ?
#
loop_
_entity_poly.entity_id
_entity_poly.type
_entity_poly.pdbx_seq_one_letter_code
_entity_poly.pdbx_strand_id
1 'polypeptide(L)'
;MASLQNGAQLTGNPAVYTPVKLFISIFVLLSGGTVLGQGPRPTDLGASPQPVGDAGVAWYTTWETALAEARRSNRPIFFMAAAATCNGISGVF
;
A
#
# COMPACT_ATOMS: atom_id res chain seq x y z
N MET A 1 -14.27 -42.18 -42.75
CA MET A 1 -15.21 -42.57 -41.69
C MET A 1 -14.72 -41.97 -40.38
N ALA A 2 -15.57 -41.12 -39.76
CA ALA A 2 -15.73 -40.80 -38.34
C ALA A 2 -14.49 -40.47 -37.48
N SER A 3 -14.50 -39.59 -36.50
CA SER A 3 -15.45 -38.63 -35.94
C SER A 3 -14.61 -37.93 -34.84
N LEU A 4 -14.30 -36.64 -34.97
CA LEU A 4 -13.58 -35.90 -33.92
C LEU A 4 -14.59 -35.31 -32.94
N GLN A 5 -14.31 -35.57 -31.68
CA GLN A 5 -15.21 -35.50 -30.54
C GLN A 5 -15.65 -34.06 -30.20
N ASN A 6 -16.96 -33.86 -30.22
CA ASN A 6 -17.80 -33.14 -29.25
C ASN A 6 -17.14 -31.98 -28.47
N GLY A 7 -17.30 -30.78 -29.01
CA GLY A 7 -17.34 -29.57 -28.20
C GLY A 7 -18.54 -29.64 -27.26
N ALA A 8 -18.28 -29.78 -25.96
CA ALA A 8 -19.28 -29.62 -24.91
C ALA A 8 -19.73 -28.16 -24.88
N GLN A 9 -20.65 -27.82 -25.78
CA GLN A 9 -21.38 -26.56 -25.72
C GLN A 9 -22.28 -26.65 -24.48
N LEU A 10 -21.89 -25.93 -23.41
CA LEU A 10 -22.70 -25.78 -22.21
C LEU A 10 -23.98 -25.03 -22.60
N THR A 11 -25.03 -25.76 -22.96
CA THR A 11 -26.39 -25.27 -23.18
C THR A 11 -27.02 -24.91 -21.83
N GLY A 12 -26.51 -23.84 -21.21
CA GLY A 12 -27.11 -23.24 -20.03
C GLY A 12 -28.42 -22.56 -20.38
N ASN A 13 -29.50 -22.93 -19.69
CA ASN A 13 -30.82 -22.34 -19.83
C ASN A 13 -30.75 -20.80 -19.63
N PRO A 14 -31.20 -19.95 -20.58
CA PRO A 14 -31.09 -18.50 -20.50
C PRO A 14 -31.82 -17.89 -19.29
N ALA A 15 -32.78 -18.61 -18.70
CA ALA A 15 -33.46 -18.18 -17.47
C ALA A 15 -32.54 -18.18 -16.23
N VAL A 16 -31.47 -18.97 -16.22
CA VAL A 16 -30.53 -19.11 -15.08
C VAL A 16 -29.27 -18.27 -15.28
N TYR A 17 -28.91 -18.01 -16.54
CA TYR A 17 -27.69 -17.27 -16.89
C TYR A 17 -27.78 -15.77 -16.54
N THR A 18 -28.98 -15.19 -16.62
CA THR A 18 -29.26 -13.79 -16.31
C THR A 18 -29.11 -13.43 -14.82
N PRO A 19 -29.73 -14.17 -13.86
CA PRO A 19 -29.54 -13.86 -12.44
C PRO A 19 -28.10 -14.10 -11.99
N VAL A 20 -27.44 -15.17 -12.45
CA VAL A 20 -26.05 -15.48 -12.07
C VAL A 20 -25.08 -14.38 -12.51
N LYS A 21 -25.22 -13.85 -13.73
CA LYS A 21 -24.42 -12.72 -14.20
C LYS A 21 -24.67 -11.45 -13.39
N LEU A 22 -25.94 -11.16 -13.09
CA LEU A 22 -26.32 -9.99 -12.30
C LEU A 22 -25.72 -10.07 -10.88
N PHE A 23 -25.79 -11.24 -10.25
CA PHE A 23 -25.22 -11.49 -8.93
C PHE A 23 -23.70 -11.35 -8.90
N ILE A 24 -22.98 -11.87 -9.91
CA ILE A 24 -21.52 -11.74 -9.99
C ILE A 24 -21.11 -10.28 -10.20
N SER A 25 -21.80 -9.54 -11.08
CA SER A 25 -21.54 -8.11 -11.29
C SER A 25 -21.80 -7.28 -10.03
N ILE A 26 -22.86 -7.59 -9.29
CA ILE A 26 -23.18 -6.97 -8.00
C ILE A 26 -22.11 -7.29 -6.95
N PHE A 27 -21.64 -8.54 -6.89
CA PHE A 27 -20.61 -8.97 -5.94
C PHE A 27 -19.26 -8.30 -6.18
N VAL A 28 -18.87 -8.06 -7.44
CA VAL A 28 -17.65 -7.32 -7.81
C VAL A 28 -17.75 -5.83 -7.46
N LEU A 29 -18.93 -5.21 -7.64
CA LEU A 29 -19.17 -3.83 -7.23
C LEU A 29 -19.19 -3.65 -5.71
N LEU A 30 -19.73 -4.63 -4.96
CA LEU A 30 -19.74 -4.61 -3.49
C LEU A 30 -18.39 -4.92 -2.85
N SER A 31 -17.44 -5.52 -3.59
CA SER A 31 -16.11 -5.88 -3.08
C SER A 31 -14.99 -4.95 -3.54
N GLY A 32 -15.24 -4.04 -4.49
CA GLY A 32 -14.26 -3.11 -5.04
C GLY A 32 -14.04 -1.84 -4.21
N GLY A 33 -13.47 -1.97 -3.00
CA GLY A 33 -13.26 -0.81 -2.14
C GLY A 33 -12.12 -0.96 -1.12
N THR A 34 -10.91 -1.30 -1.56
CA THR A 34 -9.71 -1.13 -0.72
C THR A 34 -8.81 -0.07 -1.34
N VAL A 35 -8.91 1.14 -0.79
CA VAL A 35 -7.98 2.25 -1.05
C VAL A 35 -6.57 1.77 -0.70
N LEU A 36 -5.69 1.71 -1.70
CA LEU A 36 -4.27 1.44 -1.50
C LEU A 36 -3.64 2.63 -0.78
N GLY A 37 -2.89 2.34 0.29
CA GLY A 37 -2.53 3.26 1.36
C GLY A 37 -1.93 4.60 0.91
N GLN A 38 -2.68 5.68 1.17
CA GLN A 38 -2.10 7.00 1.31
C GLN A 38 -1.74 7.18 2.79
N GLY A 39 -0.44 7.28 3.09
CA GLY A 39 0.02 7.69 4.41
C GLY A 39 -0.53 9.06 4.81
N PRO A 40 -0.40 9.46 6.09
CA PRO A 40 -0.82 10.77 6.55
C PRO A 40 -0.20 11.84 5.64
N ARG A 41 -1.01 12.82 5.21
CA ARG A 41 -0.48 13.94 4.45
C ARG A 41 0.58 14.65 5.31
N PRO A 42 1.62 15.29 4.74
CA PRO A 42 2.65 15.96 5.52
C PRO A 42 2.09 16.99 6.53
N THR A 43 0.92 17.57 6.26
CA THR A 43 0.21 18.51 7.15
C THR A 43 -0.52 17.82 8.33
N ASP A 44 -0.63 16.50 8.31
CA ASP A 44 -1.34 15.65 9.28
C ASP A 44 -0.36 14.84 10.16
N LEU A 45 0.95 15.05 9.98
CA LEU A 45 2.02 14.51 10.82
C LEU A 45 2.09 15.36 12.09
N GLY A 46 1.10 15.20 12.98
CA GLY A 46 1.11 15.82 14.30
C GLY A 46 2.35 15.44 15.12
N ALA A 47 2.50 16.05 16.30
CA ALA A 47 3.55 15.63 17.22
C ALA A 47 3.41 14.13 17.54
N SER A 48 4.54 13.43 17.63
CA SER A 48 4.55 12.03 18.04
C SER A 48 3.80 11.88 19.38
N PRO A 49 2.90 10.89 19.53
CA PRO A 49 2.21 10.63 20.80
C PRO A 49 3.16 10.09 21.89
N GLN A 50 4.43 9.84 21.54
CA GLN A 50 5.43 9.33 22.47
C GLN A 50 5.73 10.33 23.60
N PRO A 51 5.75 9.90 24.86
CA PRO A 51 6.23 10.72 25.98
C PRO A 51 7.62 11.29 25.74
N VAL A 52 7.84 12.52 26.21
CA VAL A 52 9.16 13.16 26.15
C VAL A 52 10.15 12.37 27.01
N GLY A 53 11.27 11.97 26.41
CA GLY A 53 12.34 11.22 27.08
C GLY A 53 12.41 9.74 26.71
N ASP A 54 11.38 9.19 26.08
CA ASP A 54 11.41 7.83 25.56
C ASP A 54 12.26 7.72 24.29
N ALA A 55 12.67 6.49 23.95
CA ALA A 55 13.47 6.22 22.77
C ALA A 55 12.73 6.64 21.49
N GLY A 56 13.36 7.45 20.65
CA GLY A 56 12.79 7.96 19.40
C GLY A 56 13.85 8.28 18.36
N VAL A 57 13.40 8.54 17.13
CA VAL A 57 14.24 8.94 16.01
C VAL A 57 14.11 10.44 15.78
N ALA A 58 15.25 11.14 15.76
CA ALA A 58 15.31 12.52 15.33
C ALA A 58 15.81 12.56 13.88
N TRP A 59 14.99 13.10 12.98
CA TRP A 59 15.32 13.23 11.56
C TRP A 59 15.99 14.58 11.28
N TYR A 60 17.13 14.54 10.60
CA TYR A 60 17.84 15.72 10.11
C TYR A 60 17.82 15.71 8.59
N THR A 61 17.37 16.79 7.98
CA THR A 61 17.24 16.89 6.51
C THR A 61 18.49 17.43 5.83
N THR A 62 19.48 17.89 6.59
CA THR A 62 20.76 18.40 6.07
C THR A 62 21.95 17.75 6.74
N TRP A 63 23.06 17.66 6.00
CA TRP A 63 24.29 17.07 6.51
C TRP A 63 24.89 17.89 7.65
N GLU A 64 24.83 19.22 7.56
CA GLU A 64 25.42 20.13 8.54
C GLU A 64 24.77 19.96 9.92
N THR A 65 23.44 19.86 9.96
CA THR A 65 22.68 19.67 11.21
C THR A 65 22.90 18.28 11.78
N ALA A 66 22.87 17.24 10.95
CA ALA A 66 23.15 15.87 11.37
C ALA A 66 24.57 15.72 11.94
N LEU A 67 25.57 16.31 11.28
CA LEU A 67 26.98 16.25 11.70
C LEU A 67 27.23 17.00 13.00
N ALA A 68 26.60 18.16 13.19
CA ALA A 68 26.69 18.92 14.43
C ALA A 68 26.15 18.10 15.62
N GLU A 69 25.00 17.44 15.45
CA GLU A 69 24.36 16.65 16.50
C GLU A 69 25.09 15.34 16.81
N ALA A 70 25.61 14.67 15.78
CA ALA A 70 26.46 13.49 15.94
C ALA A 70 27.72 13.81 16.77
N ARG A 71 28.36 14.97 16.50
CA ARG A 71 29.53 15.43 17.25
C ARG A 71 29.18 15.80 18.69
N ARG A 72 28.10 16.56 18.90
CA ARG A 72 27.63 16.99 20.23
C ARG A 72 27.30 15.78 21.12
N SER A 73 26.67 14.75 20.56
CA SER A 73 26.20 13.58 21.30
C SER A 73 27.18 12.40 21.30
N ASN A 74 28.28 12.47 20.54
CA ASN A 74 29.22 11.38 20.32
C ASN A 74 28.53 10.09 19.83
N ARG A 75 27.50 10.23 18.99
CA ARG A 75 26.74 9.10 18.41
C ARG A 75 26.99 9.00 16.90
N PRO A 76 27.05 7.79 16.33
CA PRO A 76 27.20 7.61 14.89
C PRO A 76 25.95 8.10 14.14
N ILE A 77 26.16 8.49 12.87
CA ILE A 77 25.08 8.86 11.96
C ILE A 77 24.53 7.60 11.28
N PHE A 78 23.21 7.41 11.36
CA PHE A 78 22.49 6.47 10.51
C PHE A 78 21.99 7.20 9.26
N PHE A 79 22.61 6.94 8.11
CA PHE A 79 22.23 7.57 6.85
C PHE A 79 21.17 6.72 6.13
N MET A 80 19.99 7.29 5.90
CA MET A 80 18.88 6.64 5.20
C MET A 80 18.51 7.43 3.95
N ALA A 81 18.61 6.78 2.79
CA ALA A 81 17.95 7.26 1.59
C ALA A 81 16.51 6.76 1.57
N ALA A 82 15.54 7.67 1.55
CA ALA A 82 14.12 7.34 1.52
C ALA A 82 13.47 7.94 0.26
N ALA A 83 12.53 7.20 -0.32
CA ALA A 83 11.63 7.67 -1.36
C ALA A 83 10.20 7.50 -0.85
N ALA A 84 9.29 8.41 -1.19
CA ALA A 84 7.89 8.31 -0.75
C ALA A 84 7.21 7.04 -1.28
N THR A 85 7.57 6.62 -2.51
CA THR A 85 7.11 5.38 -3.14
C THR A 85 8.17 4.82 -4.08
N CYS A 86 8.30 3.49 -4.18
CA CYS A 86 9.15 2.84 -5.18
C CYS A 86 8.38 1.65 -5.79
N ASN A 87 8.20 1.65 -7.11
CA ASN A 87 7.46 0.59 -7.82
C ASN A 87 6.08 0.25 -7.20
N GLY A 88 5.33 1.28 -6.78
CA GLY A 88 4.03 1.10 -6.13
C GLY A 88 4.09 0.64 -4.66
N ILE A 89 5.28 0.47 -4.08
CA ILE A 89 5.48 0.15 -2.67
C ILE A 89 5.64 1.44 -1.88
N SER A 90 4.86 1.58 -0.79
CA SER A 90 4.95 2.71 0.14
C SER A 90 6.32 2.75 0.81
N GLY A 91 6.94 3.92 0.81
CA GLY A 91 8.22 4.15 1.48
C GLY A 91 8.07 4.74 2.88
N VAL A 92 9.15 5.37 3.36
CA VAL A 92 9.21 6.01 4.69
C VAL A 92 8.86 7.48 4.55
N PHE A 93 7.94 7.96 5.40
CA PHE A 93 7.56 9.37 5.55
C PHE A 93 7.26 9.67 7.01
#